data_AF-A0A8J5YVM9-F1
#
_entry.id   AF-A0A8J5YVM9-F1
#
_cell.length_a   1.000
_cell.length_b   1.000
_cell.length_c   1.000
_cell.angle_alpha   90.00
_cell.angle_beta   90.00
_cell.angle_gamma   90.00
#
_symmetry.space_group_name_H-M   'P 1'
#
loop_
_entity.id
_entity.type
_entity.pdbx_description
1 polymer ?
#
loop_
_entity_poly.entity_id
_entity_poly.type
_entity_poly.pdbx_seq_one_letter_code
_entity_poly.pdbx_strand_id
1 'polypeptide(L)'
;MSLVLEPLPPPLSKSKTGAPLKRCFTSNRTALPPPNHRFRASRFPLHPTSSSRPTVIVVLKTEKEKNVVTEQKDPPIRIVAVVDQGSVSPLKCTPWEEVMMHTAKRLKWVDEGYEMVVFTDNIHQSNDQIAMDLQKELACVDILLVVAVTNQDSVKWIGTNSRNIPNVICFDSDPGLVNKLGGSYVHSETKGSIFDKLVGISQLKKTDETKEPVPILKNLRSKGFSTLNCTVKNCGPQILDCLMDPNYRKALQCLNKCNPVDQKNNCLDAKIPEKPYVQPMLKFRGKDLCHETTEDLFVGWLGSLDWSWRVVTGQNPAYDQFPCQYQLFYRGKAKGSFWYEPVFQVKTLEGELVWRRRKYRVKRANVPGIFYFSVWDNGVVSNEYWTIVDVSEDFSWGLFHYHGAARVAGQSYSGAVLVSPDGTYPKHTQSNRLSSTLEKCGIKEWELYTVDNCAC
;
A
#
# COMPACT_ATOMS: atom_id res chain seq x y z
N MET A 1 48.53 -49.22 -48.78
CA MET A 1 48.16 -48.56 -47.51
C MET A 1 47.49 -47.25 -47.90
N SER A 2 46.28 -47.23 -48.46
CA SER A 2 45.00 -47.81 -48.01
C SER A 2 44.53 -47.12 -46.73
N LEU A 3 43.34 -46.53 -46.60
CA LEU A 3 42.16 -46.41 -47.47
C LEU A 3 41.31 -45.24 -46.90
N VAL A 4 40.68 -44.50 -47.82
CA VAL A 4 39.53 -43.61 -47.58
C VAL A 4 38.32 -44.44 -47.13
N LEU A 5 37.48 -43.91 -46.24
CA LEU A 5 36.02 -44.15 -46.22
C LEU A 5 35.31 -43.20 -45.23
N GLU A 6 34.51 -42.27 -45.77
CA GLU A 6 33.30 -41.74 -45.14
C GLU A 6 32.31 -42.87 -44.79
N PRO A 7 31.34 -42.60 -43.91
CA PRO A 7 29.98 -43.00 -44.24
C PRO A 7 28.93 -41.87 -44.08
N LEU A 8 28.34 -41.53 -45.24
CA LEU A 8 26.92 -41.37 -45.60
C LEU A 8 25.90 -40.63 -44.69
N PRO A 9 25.14 -39.65 -45.26
CA PRO A 9 23.87 -39.10 -44.74
C PRO A 9 22.65 -39.80 -45.44
N PRO A 10 21.39 -39.27 -45.42
CA PRO A 10 20.42 -38.89 -44.39
C PRO A 10 19.14 -39.82 -44.48
N PRO A 11 17.87 -39.38 -44.23
CA PRO A 11 17.16 -38.68 -45.31
C PRO A 11 16.22 -37.52 -44.91
N LEU A 12 16.33 -36.44 -45.69
CA LEU A 12 15.28 -35.51 -46.13
C LEU A 12 14.05 -36.30 -46.66
N SER A 13 12.79 -35.86 -46.72
CA SER A 13 12.14 -34.56 -46.78
C SER A 13 10.62 -34.84 -46.72
N LYS A 14 9.82 -33.81 -46.47
CA LYS A 14 8.72 -33.44 -47.38
C LYS A 14 8.25 -32.03 -47.02
N SER A 15 8.58 -31.08 -47.89
CA SER A 15 7.77 -29.88 -48.04
C SER A 15 6.38 -30.27 -48.53
N LYS A 16 5.35 -29.60 -48.03
CA LYS A 16 4.12 -29.34 -48.78
C LYS A 16 3.46 -28.08 -48.21
N THR A 17 3.55 -27.04 -49.00
CA THR A 17 2.68 -25.88 -49.11
C THR A 17 1.21 -26.25 -48.92
N GLY A 18 0.45 -25.41 -48.21
CA GLY A 18 -1.01 -25.49 -48.20
C GLY A 18 -1.67 -24.85 -46.97
N ALA A 19 -1.84 -23.52 -46.97
CA ALA A 19 -3.12 -22.96 -46.52
C ALA A 19 -4.15 -23.27 -47.63
N PRO A 20 -5.48 -23.27 -47.41
CA PRO A 20 -6.25 -22.81 -46.24
C PRO A 20 -7.23 -23.87 -45.73
N LEU A 21 -7.93 -23.65 -44.60
CA LEU A 21 -9.35 -24.04 -44.46
C LEU A 21 -9.99 -23.50 -43.17
N LYS A 22 -10.95 -22.60 -43.38
CA LYS A 22 -12.12 -22.38 -42.52
C LYS A 22 -12.94 -23.67 -42.44
N ARG A 23 -13.52 -23.96 -41.26
CA ARG A 23 -14.90 -24.47 -41.02
C ARG A 23 -15.02 -24.75 -39.51
N CYS A 24 -15.80 -23.97 -38.78
CA CYS A 24 -17.24 -24.18 -38.52
C CYS A 24 -17.58 -25.62 -38.11
N PHE A 25 -17.93 -25.80 -36.84
CA PHE A 25 -19.01 -26.70 -36.44
C PHE A 25 -20.00 -25.95 -35.53
N THR A 26 -21.19 -25.79 -36.10
CA THR A 26 -22.45 -25.48 -35.43
C THR A 26 -23.21 -26.77 -35.12
N SER A 27 -24.08 -26.68 -34.11
CA SER A 27 -25.29 -27.49 -33.85
C SER A 27 -25.05 -28.87 -33.20
N ASN A 28 -25.91 -29.41 -32.33
CA ASN A 28 -27.37 -29.26 -32.28
C ASN A 28 -27.96 -29.51 -30.88
N ARG A 29 -29.10 -28.84 -30.63
CA ARG A 29 -30.12 -29.23 -29.67
C ARG A 29 -30.78 -30.54 -30.11
N THR A 30 -31.09 -31.40 -29.16
CA THR A 30 -32.29 -32.26 -29.18
C THR A 30 -32.80 -32.43 -27.75
N ALA A 31 -34.12 -32.54 -27.63
CA ALA A 31 -34.90 -32.27 -26.43
C ALA A 31 -35.65 -33.54 -25.95
N LEU A 32 -35.79 -33.66 -24.61
CA LEU A 32 -36.98 -34.13 -23.82
C LEU A 32 -37.42 -35.64 -23.83
N PRO A 33 -38.30 -36.12 -22.88
CA PRO A 33 -38.26 -36.17 -21.39
C PRO A 33 -38.76 -37.55 -20.78
N PRO A 34 -39.46 -37.67 -19.60
CA PRO A 34 -38.96 -38.03 -18.25
C PRO A 34 -39.64 -39.31 -17.63
N PRO A 35 -39.58 -39.53 -16.29
CA PRO A 35 -40.86 -39.39 -15.55
C PRO A 35 -40.80 -38.82 -14.12
N ASN A 36 -41.83 -38.00 -13.84
CA ASN A 36 -42.69 -37.89 -12.64
C ASN A 36 -42.09 -38.01 -11.22
N HIS A 37 -42.26 -36.94 -10.43
CA HIS A 37 -43.14 -36.98 -9.26
C HIS A 37 -43.80 -35.60 -9.03
N ARG A 38 -45.13 -35.63 -8.95
CA ARG A 38 -46.06 -34.53 -8.68
C ARG A 38 -45.95 -34.09 -7.22
N PHE A 39 -46.10 -32.81 -6.93
CA PHE A 39 -47.11 -32.34 -5.97
C PHE A 39 -47.58 -30.92 -6.32
N ARG A 40 -48.89 -30.74 -6.16
CA ARG A 40 -49.77 -29.75 -6.74
C ARG A 40 -49.99 -28.61 -5.75
N ALA A 41 -49.94 -27.37 -6.21
CA ALA A 41 -50.42 -26.22 -5.45
C ALA A 41 -51.96 -26.22 -5.41
N SER A 42 -52.56 -26.01 -4.24
CA SER A 42 -53.95 -25.61 -4.09
C SER A 42 -54.03 -24.23 -3.45
N ARG A 43 -54.65 -23.28 -4.15
CA ARG A 43 -55.24 -22.08 -3.55
C ARG A 43 -56.60 -22.48 -2.99
N PHE A 44 -56.94 -22.03 -1.79
CA PHE A 44 -58.28 -21.50 -1.43
C PHE A 44 -58.16 -20.60 -0.17
N PRO A 45 -59.08 -19.64 0.00
CA PRO A 45 -58.91 -18.43 0.81
C PRO A 45 -59.50 -18.58 2.21
N LEU A 46 -59.01 -17.80 3.18
CA LEU A 46 -59.72 -17.55 4.44
C LEU A 46 -59.58 -16.09 4.87
N HIS A 47 -60.74 -15.51 5.17
CA HIS A 47 -60.95 -14.15 5.69
C HIS A 47 -60.24 -13.92 7.04
N PRO A 48 -59.90 -12.65 7.36
CA PRO A 48 -59.21 -12.29 8.59
C PRO A 48 -60.19 -12.10 9.75
N THR A 49 -59.87 -12.66 10.92
CA THR A 49 -60.47 -12.28 12.20
C THR A 49 -59.72 -11.09 12.79
N SER A 50 -60.50 -10.15 13.31
CA SER A 50 -60.09 -8.90 13.90
C SER A 50 -59.30 -9.10 15.20
N SER A 51 -58.20 -8.37 15.33
CA SER A 51 -57.63 -8.00 16.62
C SER A 51 -56.92 -6.67 16.45
N SER A 52 -57.43 -5.69 17.18
CA SER A 52 -57.10 -4.28 17.19
C SER A 52 -55.63 -4.02 17.52
N ARG A 53 -54.94 -3.25 16.66
CA ARG A 53 -53.71 -2.53 17.03
C ARG A 53 -53.98 -1.02 16.98
N PRO A 54 -53.50 -0.26 17.97
CA PRO A 54 -53.79 1.16 18.07
C PRO A 54 -53.06 1.96 16.99
N THR A 55 -53.82 2.77 16.25
CA THR A 55 -53.32 3.75 15.29
C THR A 55 -52.66 4.91 16.04
N VAL A 56 -51.34 4.97 16.03
CA VAL A 56 -50.61 6.20 16.38
C VAL A 56 -50.52 7.05 15.11
N ILE A 57 -51.27 8.14 15.08
CA ILE A 57 -51.15 9.19 14.06
C ILE A 57 -49.79 9.86 14.28
N VAL A 58 -48.81 9.51 13.46
CA VAL A 58 -47.55 10.27 13.37
C VAL A 58 -47.85 11.53 12.57
N VAL A 59 -48.02 12.64 13.29
CA VAL A 59 -48.00 13.98 12.71
C VAL A 59 -46.62 14.18 12.07
N LEU A 60 -46.57 14.34 10.76
CA LEU A 60 -45.38 14.83 10.06
C LEU A 60 -45.05 16.22 10.63
N LYS A 61 -44.07 16.25 11.55
CA LYS A 61 -43.35 17.48 11.86
C LYS A 61 -42.43 17.74 10.67
N THR A 62 -42.75 18.77 9.92
CA THR A 62 -41.88 19.42 8.95
C THR A 62 -40.50 19.59 9.59
N GLU A 63 -39.51 18.87 9.06
CA GLU A 63 -38.12 19.07 9.46
C GLU A 63 -37.76 20.52 9.13
N LYS A 64 -37.49 21.30 10.19
CA LYS A 64 -36.86 22.60 10.08
C LYS A 64 -35.59 22.42 9.25
N GLU A 65 -35.45 23.31 8.27
CA GLU A 65 -34.25 23.52 7.48
C GLU A 65 -33.00 23.32 8.36
N LYS A 66 -32.23 22.28 8.02
CA LYS A 66 -30.86 22.16 8.51
C LYS A 66 -30.14 23.39 7.99
N ASN A 67 -29.84 24.33 8.88
CA ASN A 67 -28.80 25.31 8.65
C ASN A 67 -27.58 24.55 8.12
N VAL A 68 -27.23 24.82 6.86
CA VAL A 68 -25.95 24.43 6.30
C VAL A 68 -24.92 25.18 7.11
N VAL A 69 -24.42 24.54 8.17
CA VAL A 69 -23.16 24.93 8.78
C VAL A 69 -22.13 24.63 7.71
N THR A 70 -21.78 25.63 6.93
CA THR A 70 -20.57 25.61 6.12
C THR A 70 -19.45 25.38 7.11
N GLU A 71 -18.90 24.16 7.18
CA GLU A 71 -17.65 23.91 7.89
C GLU A 71 -16.63 24.85 7.26
N GLN A 72 -16.30 25.92 7.96
CA GLN A 72 -15.24 26.82 7.61
C GLN A 72 -13.96 26.00 7.80
N LYS A 73 -13.51 25.33 6.73
CA LYS A 73 -12.29 24.52 6.77
C LYS A 73 -11.16 25.42 7.24
N ASP A 74 -10.50 25.02 8.32
CA ASP A 74 -9.28 25.67 8.78
C ASP A 74 -8.29 25.78 7.61
N PRO A 75 -7.48 26.85 7.55
CA PRO A 75 -6.46 26.97 6.51
C PRO A 75 -5.51 25.75 6.58
N PRO A 76 -5.02 25.26 5.43
CA PRO A 76 -4.11 24.13 5.43
C PRO A 76 -2.82 24.46 6.17
N ILE A 77 -2.26 23.46 6.84
CA ILE A 77 -0.95 23.52 7.48
C ILE A 77 0.11 23.69 6.39
N ARG A 78 0.91 24.75 6.48
CA ARG A 78 1.95 25.06 5.50
C ARG A 78 3.30 24.48 5.90
N ILE A 79 3.88 23.72 4.99
CA ILE A 79 5.21 23.14 5.09
C ILE A 79 6.10 23.78 4.02
N VAL A 80 7.23 24.35 4.44
CA VAL A 80 8.28 24.79 3.51
C VAL A 80 9.45 23.82 3.64
N ALA A 81 9.84 23.19 2.54
CA ALA A 81 11.04 22.38 2.47
C ALA A 81 12.16 23.14 1.78
N VAL A 82 13.33 23.20 2.41
CA VAL A 82 14.56 23.74 1.83
C VAL A 82 15.57 22.62 1.69
N VAL A 83 16.04 22.38 0.47
CA VAL A 83 17.00 21.32 0.14
C VAL A 83 18.31 21.91 -0.38
N ASP A 84 19.43 21.29 -0.07
CA ASP A 84 20.73 21.67 -0.65
C ASP A 84 20.76 21.43 -2.17
N GLN A 85 21.17 22.43 -2.95
CA GLN A 85 21.20 22.28 -4.40
C GLN A 85 22.19 21.18 -4.83
N GLY A 86 21.70 20.25 -5.64
CA GLY A 86 22.52 19.16 -6.19
C GLY A 86 22.83 18.05 -5.18
N SER A 87 22.33 18.16 -3.95
CA SER A 87 22.40 17.08 -2.97
C SER A 87 21.56 15.88 -3.39
N VAL A 88 22.02 14.69 -3.01
CA VAL A 88 21.40 13.41 -3.37
C VAL A 88 20.93 12.67 -2.14
N SER A 89 19.78 12.02 -2.26
CA SER A 89 19.18 11.20 -1.22
C SER A 89 19.74 9.78 -1.20
N PRO A 90 19.65 9.06 -0.06
CA PRO A 90 19.95 7.63 0.01
C PRO A 90 19.01 6.76 -0.86
N LEU A 91 17.92 7.31 -1.38
CA LEU A 91 16.96 6.61 -2.24
C LEU A 91 17.52 6.51 -3.66
N LYS A 92 18.46 5.58 -3.85
CA LYS A 92 19.16 5.32 -5.12
C LYS A 92 19.85 6.55 -5.72
N CYS A 93 20.42 7.40 -4.88
CA CYS A 93 21.12 8.63 -5.27
C CYS A 93 20.24 9.63 -6.04
N THR A 94 18.92 9.63 -5.80
CA THR A 94 17.98 10.57 -6.41
C THR A 94 18.16 11.97 -5.81
N PRO A 95 18.17 13.06 -6.59
CA PRO A 95 18.25 14.43 -6.06
C PRO A 95 17.20 14.71 -4.98
N TRP A 96 17.59 15.34 -3.87
CA TRP A 96 16.68 15.64 -2.77
C TRP A 96 15.52 16.56 -3.18
N GLU A 97 15.75 17.47 -4.12
CA GLU A 97 14.72 18.33 -4.70
C GLU A 97 13.58 17.49 -5.31
N GLU A 98 13.93 16.51 -6.16
CA GLU A 98 12.94 15.63 -6.78
C GLU A 98 12.18 14.79 -5.74
N VAL A 99 12.87 14.29 -4.71
CA VAL A 99 12.25 13.51 -3.63
C VAL A 99 11.27 14.37 -2.83
N MET A 100 11.64 15.60 -2.48
CA MET A 100 10.77 16.51 -1.73
C MET A 100 9.58 16.98 -2.57
N MET A 101 9.78 17.26 -3.86
CA MET A 101 8.67 17.60 -4.76
C MET A 101 7.68 16.45 -4.93
N HIS A 102 8.18 15.23 -5.05
CA HIS A 102 7.35 14.02 -5.08
C HIS A 102 6.60 13.82 -3.76
N THR A 103 7.27 14.05 -2.62
CA THR A 103 6.66 14.00 -1.28
C THR A 103 5.53 15.02 -1.15
N ALA A 104 5.74 16.27 -1.57
CA ALA A 104 4.72 17.32 -1.55
C ALA A 104 3.47 16.93 -2.34
N LYS A 105 3.65 16.34 -3.54
CA LYS A 105 2.54 15.85 -4.37
C LYS A 105 1.75 14.74 -3.66
N ARG A 106 2.44 13.79 -3.03
CA ARG A 106 1.83 12.65 -2.34
C ARG A 106 1.15 13.03 -1.03
N LEU A 107 1.69 14.00 -0.29
CA LEU A 107 1.09 14.49 0.95
C LEU A 107 -0.35 14.96 0.71
N LYS A 108 -0.57 15.69 -0.39
CA LYS A 108 -1.90 16.17 -0.80
C LYS A 108 -2.89 15.05 -1.17
N TRP A 109 -2.42 13.84 -1.46
CA TRP A 109 -3.29 12.68 -1.68
C TRP A 109 -3.77 12.06 -0.37
N VAL A 110 -2.92 12.11 0.65
CA VAL A 110 -3.18 11.56 1.98
C VAL A 110 -4.06 12.51 2.77
N ASP A 111 -3.72 13.80 2.76
CA ASP A 111 -4.44 14.82 3.53
C ASP A 111 -4.38 16.17 2.80
N GLU A 112 -5.56 16.68 2.44
CA GLU A 112 -5.70 18.00 1.78
C GLU A 112 -5.52 19.17 2.76
N GLY A 113 -5.49 18.90 4.07
CA GLY A 113 -5.20 19.86 5.12
C GLY A 113 -3.72 20.23 5.23
N TYR A 114 -2.85 19.69 4.38
CA TYR A 114 -1.44 20.06 4.31
C TYR A 114 -1.08 20.59 2.92
N GLU A 115 -0.26 21.64 2.92
CA GLU A 115 0.34 22.22 1.73
C GLU A 115 1.85 22.27 1.90
N MET A 116 2.59 21.76 0.91
CA MET A 116 4.06 21.72 0.96
C MET A 116 4.64 22.37 -0.30
N VAL A 117 5.58 23.30 -0.09
CA VAL A 117 6.38 23.94 -1.14
C VAL A 117 7.86 23.60 -0.95
N VAL A 118 8.61 23.50 -2.04
CA VAL A 118 10.00 23.04 -2.04
C VAL A 118 10.89 24.10 -2.68
N PHE A 119 11.98 24.44 -2.00
CA PHE A 119 12.99 25.39 -2.44
C PHE A 119 14.38 24.76 -2.36
N THR A 120 15.29 25.20 -3.22
CA THR A 120 16.73 24.93 -3.08
C THR A 120 17.39 26.01 -2.22
N ASP A 121 18.55 25.69 -1.63
CA ASP A 121 19.28 26.59 -0.74
C ASP A 121 20.16 27.62 -1.47
N ASN A 122 19.98 27.80 -2.79
CA ASN A 122 20.67 28.78 -3.66
C ASN A 122 20.32 30.25 -3.40
N ILE A 123 20.19 30.60 -2.14
CA ILE A 123 19.76 31.90 -1.66
C ILE A 123 20.76 32.99 -2.07
N HIS A 124 22.01 32.62 -2.38
CA HIS A 124 23.10 33.55 -2.74
C HIS A 124 23.37 33.68 -4.25
N GLN A 125 22.92 32.72 -5.06
CA GLN A 125 23.21 32.67 -6.51
C GLN A 125 22.00 33.03 -7.39
N SER A 126 20.80 33.05 -6.82
CA SER A 126 19.57 33.32 -7.56
C SER A 126 19.23 34.82 -7.58
N ASN A 127 18.53 35.26 -8.62
CA ASN A 127 17.92 36.60 -8.66
C ASN A 127 17.13 36.85 -7.37
N ASP A 128 17.13 38.10 -6.87
CA ASP A 128 16.46 38.56 -5.64
C ASP A 128 15.05 37.97 -5.41
N GLN A 129 14.35 37.63 -6.48
CA GLN A 129 13.01 37.03 -6.46
C GLN A 129 12.90 35.70 -5.70
N ILE A 130 13.81 34.74 -5.86
CA ILE A 130 13.67 33.41 -5.20
C ILE A 130 13.85 33.55 -3.68
N ALA A 131 14.82 34.36 -3.25
CA ALA A 131 15.02 34.66 -1.85
C ALA A 131 13.82 35.42 -1.25
N MET A 132 13.23 36.36 -2.00
CA MET A 132 11.99 37.06 -1.61
C MET A 132 10.80 36.11 -1.51
N ASP A 133 10.65 35.19 -2.47
CA ASP A 133 9.56 34.20 -2.46
C ASP A 133 9.70 33.24 -1.28
N LEU A 134 10.91 32.73 -1.02
CA LEU A 134 11.17 31.89 0.15
C LEU A 134 10.89 32.66 1.45
N GLN A 135 11.35 33.91 1.57
CA GLN A 135 11.08 34.72 2.76
C GLN A 135 9.59 34.97 2.97
N LYS A 136 8.83 35.16 1.89
CA LYS A 136 7.37 35.30 1.93
C LYS A 136 6.70 34.01 2.42
N GLU A 137 7.13 32.84 1.93
CA GLU A 137 6.59 31.56 2.39
C GLU A 137 6.98 31.26 3.85
N LEU A 138 8.20 31.60 4.27
CA LEU A 138 8.64 31.46 5.67
C LEU A 138 7.88 32.37 6.65
N ALA A 139 7.22 33.44 6.17
CA ALA A 139 6.43 34.32 7.03
C ALA A 139 5.10 33.69 7.48
N CYS A 140 4.59 32.70 6.74
CA CYS A 140 3.31 32.03 7.02
C CYS A 140 3.44 30.51 7.19
N VAL A 141 4.65 30.01 7.38
CA VAL A 141 4.93 28.57 7.51
C VAL A 141 4.66 28.05 8.93
N ASP A 142 4.07 26.85 9.01
CA ASP A 142 3.84 26.14 10.26
C ASP A 142 4.98 25.16 10.59
N ILE A 143 5.55 24.55 9.53
CA ILE A 143 6.66 23.58 9.62
C ILE A 143 7.73 23.89 8.57
N LEU A 144 8.95 24.18 9.01
CA LEU A 144 10.11 24.25 8.15
C LEU A 144 10.84 22.90 8.15
N LEU A 145 10.99 22.31 6.98
CA LEU A 145 11.76 21.09 6.74
C LEU A 145 13.08 21.49 6.04
N VAL A 146 14.23 21.18 6.64
CA VAL A 146 15.54 21.46 6.04
C VAL A 146 16.24 20.12 5.78
N VAL A 147 16.68 19.91 4.54
CA VAL A 147 17.25 18.61 4.12
C VAL A 147 18.58 18.80 3.43
N ALA A 148 19.61 18.08 3.88
CA ALA A 148 20.95 18.07 3.31
C ALA A 148 21.70 19.43 3.27
N VAL A 149 21.20 20.49 3.91
CA VAL A 149 21.80 21.84 3.83
C VAL A 149 23.09 21.90 4.64
N THR A 150 24.22 22.04 3.93
CA THR A 150 25.57 22.10 4.53
C THR A 150 26.34 23.37 4.18
N ASN A 151 25.90 24.12 3.16
CA ASN A 151 26.50 25.39 2.79
C ASN A 151 26.37 26.40 3.95
N GLN A 152 27.50 26.93 4.42
CA GLN A 152 27.54 27.77 5.62
C GLN A 152 26.76 29.09 5.47
N ASP A 153 26.72 29.67 4.28
CA ASP A 153 25.96 30.89 4.04
C ASP A 153 24.46 30.60 4.04
N SER A 154 24.03 29.48 3.45
CA SER A 154 22.65 28.98 3.53
C SER A 154 22.23 28.68 4.97
N VAL A 155 23.08 27.98 5.74
CA VAL A 155 22.87 27.68 7.16
C VAL A 155 22.64 28.94 7.97
N LYS A 156 23.49 29.97 7.79
CA LYS A 156 23.36 31.25 8.47
C LYS A 156 22.08 31.99 8.08
N TRP A 157 21.73 31.98 6.79
CA TRP A 157 20.52 32.62 6.30
C TRP A 157 19.26 31.96 6.85
N ILE A 158 19.18 30.62 6.78
CA ILE A 158 18.05 29.83 7.29
C ILE A 158 17.93 30.02 8.81
N GLY A 159 19.04 29.94 9.55
CA GLY A 159 19.05 30.16 11.00
C GLY A 159 18.58 31.57 11.41
N THR A 160 18.79 32.58 10.56
CA THR A 160 18.30 33.94 10.80
C THR A 160 16.80 34.07 10.52
N ASN A 161 16.33 33.47 9.41
CA ASN A 161 14.95 33.62 8.94
C ASN A 161 13.97 32.61 9.55
N SER A 162 14.44 31.59 10.28
CA SER A 162 13.59 30.54 10.89
C SER A 162 13.29 30.73 12.38
N ARG A 163 13.78 31.81 13.01
CA ARG A 163 13.68 32.03 14.46
C ARG A 163 12.26 31.97 14.99
N ASN A 164 11.31 32.54 14.26
CA ASN A 164 9.91 32.66 14.68
C ASN A 164 9.05 31.44 14.29
N ILE A 165 9.57 30.53 13.46
CA ILE A 165 8.81 29.36 12.97
C ILE A 165 8.72 28.33 14.08
N PRO A 166 7.56 27.92 14.59
CA PRO A 166 7.47 27.06 15.77
C PRO A 166 8.05 25.66 15.57
N ASN A 167 7.95 25.09 14.37
CA ASN A 167 8.43 23.75 14.06
C ASN A 167 9.50 23.79 12.97
N VAL A 168 10.71 23.31 13.29
CA VAL A 168 11.84 23.20 12.38
C VAL A 168 12.39 21.79 12.49
N ILE A 169 12.50 21.09 11.36
CA ILE A 169 12.98 19.72 11.28
C ILE A 169 14.11 19.67 10.26
N CYS A 170 15.31 19.34 10.71
CA CYS A 170 16.52 19.24 9.93
C CYS A 170 16.91 17.76 9.78
N PHE A 171 17.11 17.32 8.54
CA PHE A 171 17.61 15.99 8.20
C PHE A 171 18.91 16.12 7.41
N ASP A 172 19.91 15.34 7.79
CA ASP A 172 21.19 15.26 7.07
C ASP A 172 21.86 16.63 6.81
N SER A 173 21.52 17.64 7.62
CA SER A 173 21.94 19.04 7.46
C SER A 173 23.00 19.41 8.48
N ASP A 174 23.62 20.59 8.32
CA ASP A 174 24.64 21.11 9.22
C ASP A 174 24.14 21.14 10.68
N PRO A 175 24.97 20.70 11.66
CA PRO A 175 24.60 20.69 13.08
C PRO A 175 24.22 22.06 13.66
N GLY A 176 24.63 23.17 13.02
CA GLY A 176 24.22 24.52 13.37
C GLY A 176 22.73 24.81 13.16
N LEU A 177 22.04 23.99 12.35
CA LEU A 177 20.59 24.03 12.18
C LEU A 177 19.91 23.09 13.19
N VAL A 178 19.34 23.67 14.25
CA VAL A 178 18.78 22.90 15.36
C VAL A 178 17.28 22.66 15.18
N ASN A 179 16.85 21.41 15.43
CA ASN A 179 15.44 21.04 15.43
C ASN A 179 14.65 21.80 16.49
N LYS A 180 13.42 22.20 16.17
CA LYS A 180 12.50 22.91 17.06
C LYS A 180 11.12 22.32 16.93
N LEU A 181 10.44 22.04 18.05
CA LEU A 181 9.07 21.53 18.06
C LEU A 181 8.26 22.37 19.04
N GLY A 182 7.16 22.95 18.58
CA GLY A 182 6.34 23.84 19.42
C GLY A 182 7.12 25.02 20.00
N GLY A 183 8.11 25.54 19.27
CA GLY A 183 8.99 26.64 19.72
C GLY A 183 10.13 26.24 20.66
N SER A 184 10.17 24.97 21.10
CA SER A 184 11.23 24.46 21.98
C SER A 184 12.32 23.75 21.18
N TYR A 185 13.59 24.13 21.42
CA TYR A 185 14.73 23.50 20.75
C TYR A 185 14.94 22.08 21.25
N VAL A 186 15.07 21.15 20.33
CA VAL A 186 15.38 19.75 20.62
C VAL A 186 16.91 19.61 20.64
N HIS A 187 17.48 19.42 21.82
CA HIS A 187 18.90 19.09 21.93
C HIS A 187 19.12 17.66 21.42
N SER A 188 19.83 17.53 20.30
CA SER A 188 20.43 16.27 19.91
C SER A 188 21.68 16.05 20.76
N GLU A 189 21.61 15.17 21.76
CA GLU A 189 22.85 14.64 22.35
C GLU A 189 23.64 13.96 21.22
N THR A 190 24.79 14.53 20.90
CA THR A 190 25.72 14.03 19.88
C THR A 190 26.29 12.69 20.34
N LYS A 191 25.57 11.62 20.03
CA LYS A 191 26.08 10.25 19.95
C LYS A 191 25.41 9.55 18.79
N GLY A 192 26.15 9.50 17.67
CA GLY A 192 25.98 8.53 16.60
C GLY A 192 24.78 8.76 15.70
N SER A 193 24.99 8.44 14.43
CA SER A 193 24.00 8.27 13.37
C SER A 193 22.63 7.80 13.90
N ILE A 194 21.56 8.45 13.46
CA ILE A 194 20.16 8.08 13.76
C ILE A 194 19.85 6.62 13.32
N PHE A 195 20.67 6.03 12.44
CA PHE A 195 20.57 4.62 12.07
C PHE A 195 21.10 3.63 13.13
N ASP A 196 21.95 4.05 14.07
CA ASP A 196 22.52 3.14 15.08
C ASP A 196 21.63 2.95 16.33
N LYS A 197 20.66 3.84 16.57
CA LYS A 197 19.78 3.79 17.75
C LYS A 197 18.48 2.99 17.57
N LEU A 198 18.26 2.37 16.40
CA LEU A 198 17.19 1.38 16.26
C LEU A 198 17.53 0.02 16.90
N VAL A 199 18.72 -0.12 17.50
CA VAL A 199 19.15 -1.31 18.25
C VAL A 199 19.72 -0.89 19.61
N GLY A 200 18.87 -0.85 20.65
CA GLY A 200 19.35 -0.84 22.04
C GLY A 200 18.70 0.19 22.96
N ILE A 201 17.51 -0.11 23.46
CA ILE A 201 16.92 0.59 24.61
C ILE A 201 17.54 0.00 25.89
N SER A 202 18.31 0.79 26.65
CA SER A 202 18.53 0.48 28.06
C SER A 202 18.76 1.70 28.95
N GLN A 203 17.75 1.94 29.79
CA GLN A 203 17.79 2.34 31.21
C GLN A 203 18.18 3.78 31.59
N LEU A 204 17.19 4.50 32.14
CA LEU A 204 17.44 5.40 33.28
C LEU A 204 16.29 5.30 34.30
N LYS A 205 16.67 5.00 35.55
CA LYS A 205 15.82 4.81 36.75
C LYS A 205 15.23 6.12 37.25
N LYS A 206 14.01 6.09 37.82
CA LYS A 206 13.52 7.08 38.79
C LYS A 206 12.98 6.42 40.06
N THR A 207 13.13 7.15 41.14
CA THR A 207 13.05 6.81 42.57
C THR A 207 11.61 6.67 43.08
N ASP A 208 11.46 5.84 44.13
CA ASP A 208 10.21 5.38 44.77
C ASP A 208 9.45 6.45 45.57
N GLU A 209 8.11 6.44 45.47
CA GLU A 209 7.20 6.89 46.52
C GLU A 209 6.02 5.90 46.63
N THR A 210 5.83 5.35 47.82
CA THR A 210 4.97 4.19 48.15
C THR A 210 3.49 4.54 48.27
N LYS A 211 2.60 3.86 47.52
CA LYS A 211 1.15 3.72 47.83
C LYS A 211 0.62 2.33 47.46
N GLU A 212 -0.35 1.88 48.25
CA GLU A 212 -0.82 0.49 48.45
C GLU A 212 -1.25 -0.30 47.19
N PRO A 213 -1.09 -1.64 47.18
CA PRO A 213 -1.34 -2.50 46.02
C PRO A 213 -2.83 -2.85 45.82
N VAL A 214 -3.30 -2.77 44.58
CA VAL A 214 -4.61 -3.27 44.11
C VAL A 214 -4.41 -4.61 43.37
N PRO A 215 -5.36 -5.57 43.42
CA PRO A 215 -5.10 -6.98 43.07
C PRO A 215 -4.73 -7.20 41.59
N ILE A 216 -3.73 -8.06 41.39
CA ILE A 216 -3.15 -8.46 40.11
C ILE A 216 -4.22 -9.10 39.18
N LEU A 217 -4.36 -8.56 37.97
CA LEU A 217 -5.14 -9.18 36.89
C LEU A 217 -4.43 -10.44 36.39
N LYS A 218 -5.00 -11.61 36.70
CA LYS A 218 -4.61 -12.91 36.15
C LYS A 218 -4.90 -12.91 34.65
N ASN A 219 -3.88 -12.70 33.80
CA ASN A 219 -3.75 -13.21 32.42
C ASN A 219 -2.63 -12.55 31.58
N LEU A 220 -1.79 -11.69 32.15
CA LEU A 220 -0.56 -11.28 31.47
C LEU A 220 0.49 -12.39 31.56
N ARG A 221 0.73 -13.07 30.42
CA ARG A 221 1.86 -13.97 30.21
C ARG A 221 3.18 -13.18 30.28
N SER A 222 3.63 -12.90 31.49
CA SER A 222 5.06 -12.71 31.77
C SER A 222 5.57 -14.04 32.31
N LYS A 223 6.48 -14.68 31.58
CA LYS A 223 7.21 -15.82 32.10
C LYS A 223 8.27 -15.27 33.08
N GLY A 224 8.03 -15.45 34.37
CA GLY A 224 8.99 -15.22 35.45
C GLY A 224 8.64 -14.08 36.41
N PHE A 225 8.70 -14.36 37.71
CA PHE A 225 8.53 -13.40 38.80
C PHE A 225 9.57 -12.25 38.77
N SER A 226 10.74 -12.47 38.16
CA SER A 226 11.80 -11.45 38.02
C SER A 226 11.44 -10.34 37.03
N THR A 227 10.72 -10.68 35.95
CA THR A 227 10.31 -9.75 34.88
C THR A 227 9.19 -8.83 35.34
N LEU A 228 8.21 -9.36 36.09
CA LEU A 228 7.15 -8.57 36.74
C LEU A 228 7.73 -7.53 37.71
N ASN A 229 8.75 -7.92 38.48
CA ASN A 229 9.37 -7.05 39.46
C ASN A 229 10.13 -5.89 38.78
N CYS A 230 10.78 -6.14 37.64
CA CYS A 230 11.46 -5.11 36.85
C CYS A 230 10.48 -4.09 36.22
N THR A 231 9.36 -4.57 35.67
CA THR A 231 8.35 -3.72 35.03
C THR A 231 7.60 -2.87 36.05
N VAL A 232 7.21 -3.45 37.19
CA VAL A 232 6.55 -2.70 38.26
C VAL A 232 7.52 -1.66 38.86
N LYS A 233 8.79 -2.03 39.06
CA LYS A 233 9.79 -1.14 39.67
C LYS A 233 10.25 0.02 38.78
N ASN A 234 10.31 -0.16 37.46
CA ASN A 234 10.79 0.90 36.55
C ASN A 234 9.66 1.65 35.83
N CYS A 235 8.50 1.01 35.64
CA CYS A 235 7.39 1.56 34.84
C CYS A 235 6.09 1.75 35.63
N GLY A 236 6.04 1.38 36.92
CA GLY A 236 4.84 1.42 37.76
C GLY A 236 4.10 2.77 37.78
N PRO A 237 4.80 3.91 37.97
CA PRO A 237 4.18 5.23 37.96
C PRO A 237 3.55 5.60 36.60
N GLN A 238 4.24 5.35 35.48
CA GLN A 238 3.67 5.60 34.15
C GLN A 238 2.49 4.67 33.85
N ILE A 239 2.55 3.42 34.30
CA ILE A 239 1.43 2.47 34.18
C ILE A 239 0.23 2.95 34.99
N LEU A 240 0.44 3.52 36.18
CA LEU A 240 -0.62 4.04 37.04
C LEU A 240 -1.23 5.33 36.47
N ASP A 241 -0.41 6.27 36.00
CA ASP A 241 -0.88 7.49 35.32
C ASP A 241 -1.70 7.14 34.07
N CYS A 242 -1.22 6.17 33.28
CA CYS A 242 -2.00 5.63 32.17
C CYS A 242 -3.32 5.02 32.67
N LEU A 243 -3.35 4.20 33.73
CA LEU A 243 -4.58 3.59 34.25
C LEU A 243 -5.59 4.61 34.83
N MET A 244 -5.10 5.76 35.30
CA MET A 244 -5.93 6.86 35.82
C MET A 244 -6.47 7.77 34.71
N ASP A 245 -5.86 7.75 33.52
CA ASP A 245 -6.42 8.40 32.33
C ASP A 245 -7.75 7.71 31.92
N PRO A 246 -8.89 8.43 31.91
CA PRO A 246 -10.18 7.86 31.54
C PRO A 246 -10.21 7.27 30.12
N ASN A 247 -9.44 7.83 29.18
CA ASN A 247 -9.36 7.37 27.80
C ASN A 247 -8.56 6.07 27.71
N TYR A 248 -7.44 5.98 28.43
CA TYR A 248 -6.65 4.77 28.47
C TYR A 248 -7.35 3.64 29.24
N ARG A 249 -8.04 3.97 30.34
CA ARG A 249 -8.90 3.01 31.06
C ARG A 249 -10.02 2.48 30.18
N LYS A 250 -10.64 3.31 29.35
CA LYS A 250 -11.59 2.88 28.32
C LYS A 250 -10.91 1.98 27.27
N ALA A 251 -9.70 2.33 26.82
CA ALA A 251 -8.95 1.51 25.86
C ALA A 251 -8.57 0.12 26.42
N LEU A 252 -8.12 0.04 27.68
CA LEU A 252 -7.83 -1.22 28.38
C LEU A 252 -9.07 -2.04 28.68
N GLN A 253 -10.17 -1.39 29.08
CA GLN A 253 -11.46 -2.07 29.24
C GLN A 253 -11.98 -2.57 27.90
N CYS A 254 -11.73 -1.84 26.80
CA CYS A 254 -12.01 -2.31 25.44
C CYS A 254 -11.17 -3.55 25.11
N LEU A 255 -9.84 -3.48 25.28
CA LEU A 255 -8.93 -4.61 25.04
C LEU A 255 -9.25 -5.86 25.87
N ASN A 256 -9.72 -5.70 27.11
CA ASN A 256 -10.10 -6.81 27.98
C ASN A 256 -11.51 -7.36 27.69
N LYS A 257 -12.42 -6.55 27.15
CA LYS A 257 -13.77 -6.97 26.76
C LYS A 257 -13.82 -7.54 25.35
N CYS A 258 -12.86 -7.19 24.50
CA CYS A 258 -12.76 -7.68 23.15
C CYS A 258 -11.81 -8.87 23.13
N ASN A 259 -12.27 -10.03 22.68
CA ASN A 259 -11.36 -11.02 22.16
C ASN A 259 -10.51 -10.33 21.06
N PRO A 260 -9.18 -10.55 20.92
CA PRO A 260 -8.41 -10.04 19.79
C PRO A 260 -8.95 -10.48 18.42
N VAL A 261 -9.92 -11.41 18.39
CA VAL A 261 -10.66 -11.85 17.21
C VAL A 261 -12.12 -11.33 17.17
N ASP A 262 -12.60 -10.62 18.20
CA ASP A 262 -13.94 -10.03 18.24
C ASP A 262 -13.99 -8.74 17.39
N GLN A 263 -14.35 -8.91 16.13
CA GLN A 263 -14.51 -7.83 15.15
C GLN A 263 -15.66 -6.86 15.48
N LYS A 264 -16.49 -7.15 16.50
CA LYS A 264 -17.73 -6.39 16.79
C LYS A 264 -17.48 -5.02 17.44
N ASN A 265 -16.35 -4.85 18.13
CA ASN A 265 -15.98 -3.63 18.86
C ASN A 265 -14.64 -3.06 18.39
N ASN A 266 -14.25 -3.34 17.14
CA ASN A 266 -12.97 -2.89 16.62
C ASN A 266 -12.95 -1.36 16.47
N CYS A 267 -12.02 -0.69 17.16
CA CYS A 267 -11.84 0.75 17.05
C CYS A 267 -11.02 1.16 15.81
N LEU A 268 -10.45 0.19 15.11
CA LEU A 268 -9.69 0.41 13.89
C LEU A 268 -10.60 0.24 12.67
N ASP A 269 -10.60 1.24 11.79
CA ASP A 269 -11.34 1.18 10.53
C ASP A 269 -10.55 1.88 9.43
N ALA A 270 -9.94 1.09 8.55
CA ALA A 270 -9.21 1.57 7.39
C ALA A 270 -10.03 1.44 6.10
N LYS A 271 -10.03 2.49 5.28
CA LYS A 271 -10.65 2.50 3.95
C LYS A 271 -9.61 2.28 2.87
N ILE A 272 -10.01 1.62 1.79
CA ILE A 272 -9.15 1.50 0.60
C ILE A 272 -8.88 2.93 0.08
N PRO A 273 -7.61 3.33 -0.11
CA PRO A 273 -7.30 4.66 -0.65
C PRO A 273 -7.90 4.84 -2.05
N GLU A 274 -8.45 6.04 -2.31
CA GLU A 274 -8.98 6.40 -3.63
C GLU A 274 -7.95 7.15 -4.49
N LYS A 275 -6.89 7.66 -3.86
CA LYS A 275 -5.81 8.43 -4.49
C LYS A 275 -4.47 7.67 -4.38
N PRO A 276 -3.61 7.75 -5.42
CA PRO A 276 -3.87 8.40 -6.70
C PRO A 276 -4.87 7.60 -7.56
N TYR A 277 -5.69 8.29 -8.35
CA TYR A 277 -6.57 7.58 -9.27
C TYR A 277 -5.77 7.06 -10.48
N VAL A 278 -5.61 5.74 -10.57
CA VAL A 278 -4.86 5.09 -11.65
C VAL A 278 -5.83 4.54 -12.69
N GLN A 279 -5.73 5.05 -13.91
CA GLN A 279 -6.56 4.61 -15.04
C GLN A 279 -6.09 3.25 -15.57
N PRO A 280 -7.02 2.32 -15.91
CA PRO A 280 -6.66 1.09 -16.57
C PRO A 280 -6.20 1.35 -18.01
N MET A 281 -5.39 0.43 -18.54
CA MET A 281 -5.13 0.34 -19.97
C MET A 281 -6.46 0.25 -20.73
N LEU A 282 -6.59 0.93 -21.86
CA LEU A 282 -7.84 0.96 -22.63
C LEU A 282 -7.82 0.03 -23.84
N LYS A 283 -6.65 -0.16 -24.44
CA LYS A 283 -6.48 -0.95 -25.66
C LYS A 283 -5.31 -1.92 -25.51
N PHE A 284 -5.43 -3.10 -26.13
CA PHE A 284 -4.35 -4.05 -26.26
C PHE A 284 -4.26 -4.53 -27.70
N ARG A 285 -3.06 -4.41 -28.32
CA ARG A 285 -2.84 -4.71 -29.74
C ARG A 285 -3.86 -4.01 -30.66
N GLY A 286 -4.10 -2.72 -30.39
CA GLY A 286 -5.02 -1.87 -31.14
C GLY A 286 -6.52 -2.08 -30.89
N LYS A 287 -6.92 -3.07 -30.10
CA LYS A 287 -8.34 -3.38 -29.80
C LYS A 287 -8.73 -2.91 -28.42
N ASP A 288 -9.98 -2.44 -28.27
CA ASP A 288 -10.53 -2.07 -26.96
C ASP A 288 -10.59 -3.28 -26.02
N LEU A 289 -10.29 -3.03 -24.74
CA LEU A 289 -10.31 -4.07 -23.73
C LEU A 289 -11.75 -4.45 -23.33
N CYS A 290 -11.98 -5.77 -23.21
CA CYS A 290 -13.14 -6.33 -22.54
C CYS A 290 -12.70 -7.11 -21.30
N HIS A 291 -13.66 -7.57 -20.50
CA HIS A 291 -13.36 -8.32 -19.28
C HIS A 291 -12.62 -9.64 -19.55
N GLU A 292 -12.94 -10.31 -20.66
CA GLU A 292 -12.29 -11.55 -21.04
C GLU A 292 -10.82 -11.31 -21.40
N THR A 293 -10.55 -10.31 -22.25
CA THR A 293 -9.18 -9.94 -22.63
C THR A 293 -8.37 -9.52 -21.41
N THR A 294 -8.94 -8.77 -20.47
CA THR A 294 -8.22 -8.31 -19.27
C THR A 294 -7.94 -9.44 -18.29
N GLU A 295 -8.82 -10.44 -18.17
CA GLU A 295 -8.48 -11.69 -17.49
C GLU A 295 -7.35 -12.44 -18.20
N ASP A 296 -7.34 -12.50 -19.53
CA ASP A 296 -6.26 -13.14 -20.28
C ASP A 296 -4.91 -12.43 -20.08
N LEU A 297 -4.91 -11.10 -19.98
CA LEU A 297 -3.71 -10.32 -19.63
C LEU A 297 -3.16 -10.71 -18.25
N PHE A 298 -4.04 -10.89 -17.25
CA PHE A 298 -3.63 -11.38 -15.94
C PHE A 298 -3.16 -12.83 -15.98
N VAL A 299 -3.87 -13.72 -16.68
CA VAL A 299 -3.46 -15.13 -16.86
C VAL A 299 -2.07 -15.21 -17.46
N GLY A 300 -1.75 -14.32 -18.41
CA GLY A 300 -0.40 -14.14 -18.93
C GLY A 300 0.16 -15.43 -19.52
N TRP A 301 1.25 -15.91 -18.94
CA TRP A 301 1.99 -17.08 -19.41
C TRP A 301 1.50 -18.41 -18.86
N LEU A 302 0.52 -18.41 -17.95
CA LEU A 302 0.07 -19.63 -17.29
C LEU A 302 -0.48 -20.63 -18.32
N GLY A 303 0.05 -21.86 -18.28
CA GLY A 303 -0.26 -22.93 -19.22
C GLY A 303 0.84 -23.15 -20.27
N SER A 304 1.59 -22.10 -20.63
CA SER A 304 2.87 -22.23 -21.34
C SER A 304 4.05 -22.29 -20.37
N LEU A 305 3.93 -21.57 -19.25
CA LEU A 305 4.79 -21.64 -18.07
C LEU A 305 3.97 -22.10 -16.86
N ASP A 306 4.66 -22.40 -15.76
CA ASP A 306 4.04 -22.82 -14.50
C ASP A 306 3.44 -21.65 -13.68
N TRP A 307 3.60 -20.42 -14.17
CA TRP A 307 3.06 -19.21 -13.56
C TRP A 307 2.51 -18.23 -14.59
N SER A 308 1.67 -17.30 -14.14
CA SER A 308 1.20 -16.20 -14.99
C SER A 308 2.30 -15.19 -15.23
N TRP A 309 2.95 -14.78 -14.14
CA TRP A 309 3.88 -13.67 -14.10
C TRP A 309 4.86 -13.85 -12.92
N ARG A 310 6.13 -13.48 -13.09
CA ARG A 310 7.10 -13.31 -11.99
C ARG A 310 7.21 -11.83 -11.66
N VAL A 311 7.24 -11.48 -10.37
CA VAL A 311 7.44 -10.10 -9.92
C VAL A 311 8.91 -9.74 -10.07
N VAL A 312 9.17 -8.65 -10.77
CA VAL A 312 10.51 -8.10 -11.00
C VAL A 312 10.84 -7.10 -9.90
N THR A 313 9.92 -6.17 -9.68
CA THR A 313 10.02 -5.13 -8.65
C THR A 313 8.64 -4.80 -8.13
N GLY A 314 8.53 -4.35 -6.88
CA GLY A 314 7.32 -3.70 -6.41
C GLY A 314 7.59 -2.51 -5.52
N GLN A 315 6.57 -1.65 -5.38
CA GLN A 315 6.71 -0.39 -4.67
C GLN A 315 6.61 -0.58 -3.15
N ASN A 316 5.80 -1.53 -2.68
CA ASN A 316 5.56 -1.68 -1.26
C ASN A 316 6.45 -2.78 -0.67
N PRO A 317 7.52 -2.43 0.07
CA PRO A 317 8.49 -3.43 0.52
C PRO A 317 7.86 -4.47 1.47
N ALA A 318 6.78 -4.11 2.17
CA ALA A 318 6.10 -5.05 3.08
C ALA A 318 5.34 -6.17 2.35
N TYR A 319 4.94 -5.95 1.09
CA TYR A 319 4.08 -6.87 0.33
C TYR A 319 4.72 -7.39 -0.96
N ASP A 320 5.70 -6.66 -1.51
CA ASP A 320 6.23 -6.90 -2.85
C ASP A 320 7.70 -7.28 -2.88
N GLN A 321 8.41 -7.28 -1.74
CA GLN A 321 9.84 -7.57 -1.66
C GLN A 321 10.10 -8.96 -1.09
N PHE A 322 9.44 -9.98 -1.64
CA PHE A 322 9.65 -11.37 -1.24
C PHE A 322 10.44 -12.14 -2.31
N PRO A 323 11.45 -12.94 -1.94
CA PRO A 323 12.18 -13.77 -2.90
C PRO A 323 11.24 -14.73 -3.65
N CYS A 324 11.57 -15.00 -4.91
CA CYS A 324 10.85 -15.94 -5.77
C CYS A 324 9.34 -15.71 -5.81
N GLN A 325 8.94 -14.45 -5.97
CA GLN A 325 7.54 -14.07 -6.01
C GLN A 325 6.98 -14.25 -7.43
N TYR A 326 6.05 -15.20 -7.58
CA TYR A 326 5.28 -15.37 -8.80
C TYR A 326 3.77 -15.34 -8.52
N GLN A 327 3.04 -14.90 -9.54
CA GLN A 327 1.61 -14.69 -9.51
C GLN A 327 0.93 -15.77 -10.36
N LEU A 328 -0.15 -16.31 -9.83
CA LEU A 328 -1.02 -17.24 -10.54
C LEU A 328 -2.40 -16.61 -10.69
N PHE A 329 -2.83 -16.39 -11.93
CA PHE A 329 -4.17 -15.94 -12.25
C PHE A 329 -4.87 -16.99 -13.11
N TYR A 330 -6.07 -17.42 -12.71
CA TYR A 330 -6.76 -18.48 -13.43
C TYR A 330 -8.27 -18.49 -13.22
N ARG A 331 -8.98 -19.05 -14.20
CA ARG A 331 -10.43 -19.24 -14.16
C ARG A 331 -10.78 -20.49 -13.35
N GLY A 332 -11.73 -20.36 -12.44
CA GLY A 332 -12.25 -21.47 -11.65
C GLY A 332 -13.24 -22.34 -12.42
N LYS A 333 -13.61 -23.49 -11.82
CA LYS A 333 -14.61 -24.41 -12.41
C LYS A 333 -16.01 -23.80 -12.55
N ALA A 334 -16.38 -22.91 -11.63
CA ALA A 334 -17.67 -22.23 -11.68
C ALA A 334 -17.65 -21.10 -12.73
N LYS A 335 -18.75 -20.94 -13.46
CA LYS A 335 -18.90 -19.88 -14.46
C LYS A 335 -18.67 -18.51 -13.82
N GLY A 336 -17.77 -17.72 -14.42
CA GLY A 336 -17.41 -16.38 -13.93
C GLY A 336 -16.50 -16.37 -12.69
N SER A 337 -15.96 -17.52 -12.28
CA SER A 337 -14.99 -17.59 -11.19
C SER A 337 -13.59 -17.24 -11.70
N PHE A 338 -12.92 -16.30 -11.04
CA PHE A 338 -11.52 -15.95 -11.30
C PHE A 338 -10.76 -15.90 -9.96
N TRP A 339 -9.54 -16.41 -9.95
CA TRP A 339 -8.71 -16.58 -8.77
C TRP A 339 -7.34 -15.98 -8.99
N TYR A 340 -6.79 -15.41 -7.91
CA TYR A 340 -5.42 -14.94 -7.83
C TYR A 340 -4.72 -15.64 -6.68
N GLU A 341 -3.52 -16.15 -6.92
CA GLU A 341 -2.69 -16.76 -5.89
C GLU A 341 -1.25 -16.24 -6.00
N PRO A 342 -0.81 -15.35 -5.10
CA PRO A 342 0.60 -15.04 -4.97
C PRO A 342 1.30 -16.21 -4.28
N VAL A 343 2.47 -16.57 -4.81
CA VAL A 343 3.39 -17.55 -4.25
C VAL A 343 4.74 -16.90 -4.09
N PHE A 344 5.33 -17.02 -2.90
CA PHE A 344 6.57 -16.33 -2.55
C PHE A 344 7.29 -17.04 -1.42
N GLN A 345 8.60 -16.79 -1.28
CA GLN A 345 9.36 -17.25 -0.13
C GLN A 345 9.43 -16.16 0.95
N VAL A 346 9.44 -16.58 2.20
CA VAL A 346 9.67 -15.71 3.35
C VAL A 346 10.85 -16.25 4.14
N LYS A 347 11.77 -15.38 4.52
CA LYS A 347 12.85 -15.71 5.45
C LYS A 347 12.35 -15.61 6.89
N THR A 348 12.45 -16.69 7.65
CA THR A 348 12.08 -16.71 9.07
C THR A 348 13.10 -15.94 9.91
N LEU A 349 12.79 -15.70 11.20
CA LEU A 349 13.74 -15.08 12.14
C LEU A 349 14.98 -15.96 12.34
N GLU A 350 14.83 -17.28 12.20
CA GLU A 350 15.89 -18.28 12.26
C GLU A 350 16.70 -18.36 10.95
N GLY A 351 16.30 -17.61 9.93
CA GLY A 351 17.00 -17.51 8.65
C GLY A 351 16.59 -18.54 7.59
N GLU A 352 15.60 -19.38 7.87
CA GLU A 352 15.11 -20.40 6.94
C GLU A 352 14.18 -19.80 5.87
N LEU A 353 14.24 -20.30 4.64
CA LEU A 353 13.33 -19.92 3.57
C LEU A 353 12.11 -20.84 3.55
N VAL A 354 10.92 -20.25 3.67
CA VAL A 354 9.65 -20.97 3.69
C VAL A 354 8.72 -20.45 2.59
N TRP A 355 8.18 -21.36 1.79
CA TRP A 355 7.18 -21.03 0.78
C TRP A 355 5.84 -20.66 1.42
N ARG A 356 5.25 -19.57 0.91
CA ARG A 356 3.91 -19.10 1.23
C ARG A 356 3.10 -19.00 -0.04
N ARG A 357 1.82 -19.35 0.11
CA ARG A 357 0.80 -19.23 -0.93
C ARG A 357 -0.45 -18.67 -0.28
N ARG A 358 -1.10 -17.75 -0.98
CA ARG A 358 -2.38 -17.17 -0.58
C ARG A 358 -3.38 -17.32 -1.71
N LYS A 359 -4.67 -17.33 -1.37
CA LYS A 359 -5.74 -17.52 -2.34
C LYS A 359 -6.77 -16.42 -2.22
N TYR A 360 -6.83 -15.61 -3.27
CA TYR A 360 -7.71 -14.46 -3.39
C TYR A 360 -8.83 -14.78 -4.35
N ARG A 361 -10.06 -14.45 -3.95
CA ARG A 361 -11.18 -14.39 -4.88
C ARG A 361 -11.08 -13.09 -5.66
N VAL A 362 -11.17 -13.16 -6.98
CA VAL A 362 -11.15 -11.99 -7.87
C VAL A 362 -12.54 -11.75 -8.45
N LYS A 363 -12.98 -10.50 -8.46
CA LYS A 363 -14.22 -10.05 -9.10
C LYS A 363 -13.91 -8.91 -10.07
N ARG A 364 -14.56 -8.90 -11.22
CA ARG A 364 -14.52 -7.80 -12.18
C ARG A 364 -15.20 -6.56 -11.58
N ALA A 365 -14.64 -5.39 -11.80
CA ALA A 365 -15.38 -4.14 -11.67
C ALA A 365 -16.20 -3.87 -12.94
N ASN A 366 -16.91 -2.75 -13.01
CA ASN A 366 -17.68 -2.37 -14.21
C ASN A 366 -16.78 -1.96 -15.39
N VAL A 367 -15.57 -1.47 -15.10
CA VAL A 367 -14.60 -1.04 -16.11
C VAL A 367 -13.61 -2.19 -16.37
N PRO A 368 -13.42 -2.63 -17.62
CA PRO A 368 -12.38 -3.60 -17.97
C PRO A 368 -10.99 -3.15 -17.50
N GLY A 369 -10.20 -4.08 -16.99
CA GLY A 369 -8.87 -3.80 -16.44
C GLY A 369 -8.88 -3.43 -14.96
N ILE A 370 -10.06 -3.33 -14.33
CA ILE A 370 -10.22 -3.06 -12.91
C ILE A 370 -10.87 -4.26 -12.20
N PHE A 371 -10.33 -4.63 -11.04
CA PHE A 371 -10.73 -5.82 -10.31
C PHE A 371 -10.73 -5.61 -8.79
N TYR A 372 -11.61 -6.34 -8.10
CA TYR A 372 -11.66 -6.41 -6.65
C TYR A 372 -11.15 -7.76 -6.17
N PHE A 373 -10.13 -7.75 -5.33
CA PHE A 373 -9.57 -8.95 -4.73
C PHE A 373 -9.99 -9.00 -3.27
N SER A 374 -10.32 -10.20 -2.79
CA SER A 374 -10.67 -10.44 -1.38
C SER A 374 -9.97 -11.69 -0.88
N VAL A 375 -9.32 -11.58 0.27
CA VAL A 375 -8.72 -12.71 0.98
C VAL A 375 -9.11 -12.66 2.46
N TRP A 376 -9.20 -13.83 3.07
CA TRP A 376 -9.27 -13.98 4.52
C TRP A 376 -7.96 -14.62 4.97
N ASP A 377 -7.14 -13.88 5.71
CA ASP A 377 -5.87 -14.36 6.25
C ASP A 377 -5.82 -14.09 7.75
N ASN A 378 -5.54 -15.12 8.55
CA ASN A 378 -5.40 -15.03 10.01
C ASN A 378 -6.53 -14.26 10.73
N GLY A 379 -7.79 -14.42 10.30
CA GLY A 379 -8.92 -13.72 10.92
C GLY A 379 -9.17 -12.30 10.39
N VAL A 380 -8.34 -11.81 9.47
CA VAL A 380 -8.42 -10.49 8.85
C VAL A 380 -8.89 -10.63 7.41
N VAL A 381 -9.98 -9.93 7.07
CA VAL A 381 -10.38 -9.76 5.66
C VAL A 381 -9.56 -8.60 5.10
N SER A 382 -8.80 -8.88 4.04
CA SER A 382 -8.19 -7.85 3.20
C SER A 382 -9.00 -7.71 1.92
N ASN A 383 -9.36 -6.48 1.60
CA ASN A 383 -9.98 -6.13 0.32
C ASN A 383 -9.04 -5.22 -0.44
N GLU A 384 -8.86 -5.53 -1.71
CA GLU A 384 -7.97 -4.81 -2.60
C GLU A 384 -8.67 -4.46 -3.91
N TYR A 385 -8.21 -3.39 -4.51
CA TYR A 385 -8.64 -2.83 -5.77
C TYR A 385 -7.42 -2.78 -6.69
N TRP A 386 -7.45 -3.57 -7.76
CA TRP A 386 -6.35 -3.76 -8.69
C TRP A 386 -6.68 -3.19 -10.06
N THR A 387 -5.70 -2.53 -10.67
CA THR A 387 -5.78 -1.94 -12.00
C THR A 387 -4.65 -2.48 -12.87
N ILE A 388 -4.99 -3.00 -14.06
CA ILE A 388 -4.01 -3.29 -15.12
C ILE A 388 -3.64 -1.96 -15.77
N VAL A 389 -2.44 -1.45 -15.47
CA VAL A 389 -1.99 -0.13 -15.92
C VAL A 389 -1.47 -0.21 -17.35
N ASP A 390 -0.65 -1.21 -17.63
CA ASP A 390 -0.13 -1.51 -18.96
C ASP A 390 0.36 -2.95 -19.03
N VAL A 391 0.26 -3.55 -20.22
CA VAL A 391 0.90 -4.82 -20.55
C VAL A 391 1.52 -4.67 -21.94
N SER A 392 2.79 -5.00 -22.05
CA SER A 392 3.50 -5.05 -23.34
C SER A 392 2.78 -5.97 -24.33
N GLU A 393 2.75 -5.57 -25.60
CA GLU A 393 1.98 -6.31 -26.61
C GLU A 393 2.51 -7.73 -26.85
N ASP A 394 3.80 -7.95 -26.56
CA ASP A 394 4.48 -9.24 -26.65
C ASP A 394 4.50 -10.02 -25.32
N PHE A 395 3.81 -9.52 -24.28
CA PHE A 395 3.82 -10.08 -22.92
C PHE A 395 5.22 -10.16 -22.28
N SER A 396 6.19 -9.38 -22.76
CA SER A 396 7.52 -9.28 -22.13
C SER A 396 7.48 -8.68 -20.72
N TRP A 397 6.51 -7.83 -20.43
CA TRP A 397 6.24 -7.28 -19.10
C TRP A 397 4.79 -6.79 -18.93
N GLY A 398 4.38 -6.61 -17.68
CA GLY A 398 3.13 -5.96 -17.28
C GLY A 398 3.33 -5.11 -16.01
N LEU A 399 2.53 -4.07 -15.83
CA LEU A 399 2.49 -3.26 -14.61
C LEU A 399 1.08 -3.25 -14.04
N PHE A 400 0.96 -3.71 -12.78
CA PHE A 400 -0.31 -3.78 -12.07
C PHE A 400 -0.25 -2.90 -10.83
N HIS A 401 -1.23 -2.01 -10.67
CA HIS A 401 -1.35 -1.13 -9.52
C HIS A 401 -2.43 -1.64 -8.57
N TYR A 402 -2.25 -1.48 -7.27
CA TYR A 402 -3.24 -1.87 -6.28
C TYR A 402 -3.40 -0.85 -5.16
N HIS A 403 -4.62 -0.77 -4.64
CA HIS A 403 -4.97 -0.16 -3.37
C HIS A 403 -5.62 -1.21 -2.49
N GLY A 404 -5.25 -1.28 -1.22
CA GLY A 404 -5.81 -2.26 -0.30
C GLY A 404 -6.07 -1.70 1.07
N ALA A 405 -6.93 -2.40 1.81
CA ALA A 405 -7.13 -2.14 3.21
C ALA A 405 -7.38 -3.45 3.97
N ALA A 406 -6.57 -3.66 5.00
CA ALA A 406 -6.88 -4.56 6.09
C ALA A 406 -7.74 -3.79 7.08
N ARG A 407 -9.03 -3.62 6.75
CA ARG A 407 -9.97 -2.74 7.46
C ARG A 407 -9.91 -2.91 8.97
N VAL A 408 -9.96 -4.16 9.42
CA VAL A 408 -9.98 -4.49 10.86
C VAL A 408 -8.62 -4.30 11.54
N ALA A 409 -7.53 -4.22 10.78
CA ALA A 409 -6.20 -3.89 11.31
C ALA A 409 -5.93 -2.37 11.29
N GLY A 410 -6.87 -1.55 10.77
CA GLY A 410 -6.67 -0.11 10.65
C GLY A 410 -5.56 0.27 9.66
N GLN A 411 -5.24 -0.62 8.72
CA GLN A 411 -4.17 -0.40 7.75
C GLN A 411 -4.71 -0.29 6.33
N SER A 412 -4.34 0.79 5.68
CA SER A 412 -4.53 1.04 4.25
C SER A 412 -3.16 1.06 3.58
N TYR A 413 -3.09 0.60 2.34
CA TYR A 413 -1.85 0.54 1.59
C TYR A 413 -2.10 0.68 0.10
N SER A 414 -1.06 1.07 -0.62
CA SER A 414 -1.03 1.10 -2.07
C SER A 414 0.33 0.57 -2.56
N GLY A 415 0.37 0.22 -3.83
CA GLY A 415 1.55 -0.33 -4.45
C GLY A 415 1.38 -0.53 -5.95
N ALA A 416 2.47 -0.84 -6.61
CA ALA A 416 2.44 -1.42 -7.95
C ALA A 416 3.52 -2.50 -8.04
N VAL A 417 3.22 -3.53 -8.83
CA VAL A 417 4.14 -4.61 -9.15
C VAL A 417 4.43 -4.60 -10.65
N LEU A 418 5.72 -4.54 -10.98
CA LEU A 418 6.24 -4.78 -12.33
C LEU A 418 6.50 -6.27 -12.46
N VAL A 419 5.98 -6.87 -13.53
CA VAL A 419 6.08 -8.30 -13.76
C VAL A 419 6.65 -8.62 -15.13
N SER A 420 7.27 -9.78 -15.25
CA SER A 420 7.78 -10.35 -16.51
C SER A 420 7.67 -11.89 -16.49
N PRO A 421 7.79 -12.59 -17.63
CA PRO A 421 7.71 -14.05 -17.65
C PRO A 421 8.82 -14.73 -16.85
N ASP A 422 10.02 -14.17 -16.82
CA ASP A 422 11.21 -14.78 -16.21
C ASP A 422 11.67 -14.09 -14.91
N GLY A 423 11.04 -12.97 -14.54
CA GLY A 423 11.42 -12.17 -13.38
C GLY A 423 12.59 -11.22 -13.67
N THR A 424 12.99 -11.07 -14.94
CA THR A 424 14.01 -10.10 -15.36
C THR A 424 13.40 -8.74 -15.66
N TYR A 425 14.22 -7.69 -15.50
CA TYR A 425 13.81 -6.32 -15.78
C TYR A 425 13.58 -6.11 -17.29
N PRO A 426 12.55 -5.34 -17.69
CA PRO A 426 12.30 -5.06 -19.10
C PRO A 426 13.52 -4.49 -19.83
N LYS A 427 13.65 -4.84 -21.11
CA LYS A 427 14.75 -4.35 -21.96
C LYS A 427 14.79 -2.83 -21.99
N HIS A 428 15.98 -2.27 -22.14
CA HIS A 428 16.20 -0.81 -22.22
C HIS A 428 15.35 -0.12 -23.31
N THR A 429 15.00 -0.82 -24.39
CA THR A 429 14.10 -0.27 -25.43
C THR A 429 12.69 0.03 -24.94
N GLN A 430 12.28 -0.50 -23.80
CA GLN A 430 10.98 -0.28 -23.16
C GLN A 430 11.05 0.75 -22.00
N SER A 431 12.23 1.30 -21.69
CA SER A 431 12.43 2.17 -20.52
C SER A 431 11.48 3.37 -20.52
N ASN A 432 11.41 4.13 -21.62
CA ASN A 432 10.54 5.29 -21.74
C ASN A 432 9.04 4.95 -21.54
N ARG A 433 8.60 3.80 -22.06
CA ARG A 433 7.23 3.33 -21.88
C ARG A 433 6.97 2.94 -20.42
N LEU A 434 7.92 2.25 -19.80
CA LEU A 434 7.83 1.87 -18.39
C LEU A 434 7.79 3.11 -17.48
N SER A 435 8.70 4.07 -17.66
CA SER A 435 8.74 5.31 -16.89
C SER A 435 7.42 6.09 -17.04
N SER A 436 6.90 6.26 -18.26
CA SER A 436 5.60 6.90 -18.49
C SER A 436 4.45 6.16 -17.82
N THR A 437 4.49 4.82 -17.80
CA THR A 437 3.46 4.01 -17.14
C THR A 437 3.55 4.10 -15.61
N LEU A 438 4.74 4.12 -15.02
CA LEU A 438 4.94 4.35 -13.59
C LEU A 438 4.44 5.74 -13.15
N GLU A 439 4.64 6.76 -14.00
CA GLU A 439 4.13 8.11 -13.72
C GLU A 439 2.60 8.17 -13.65
N LYS A 440 1.88 7.35 -14.44
CA LYS A 440 0.42 7.22 -14.32
C LYS A 440 -0.02 6.64 -12.97
N CYS A 441 0.84 5.85 -12.33
CA CYS A 441 0.63 5.37 -10.96
C CYS A 441 1.03 6.39 -9.91
N GLY A 442 1.68 7.50 -10.29
CA GLY A 442 2.30 8.40 -9.34
C GLY A 442 3.48 7.76 -8.61
N ILE A 443 4.17 6.83 -9.26
CA ILE A 443 5.33 6.11 -8.73
C ILE A 443 6.57 6.48 -9.55
N LYS A 444 7.70 6.63 -8.88
CA LYS A 444 9.02 6.81 -9.48
C LYS A 444 9.83 5.52 -9.40
N GLU A 445 10.74 5.34 -10.35
CA GLU A 445 11.55 4.11 -10.47
C GLU A 445 12.45 3.87 -9.25
N TRP A 446 12.87 4.93 -8.56
CA TRP A 446 13.63 4.83 -7.31
C TRP A 446 12.81 4.31 -6.12
N GLU A 447 11.47 4.33 -6.20
CA GLU A 447 10.58 3.75 -5.18
C GLU A 447 10.42 2.23 -5.31
N LEU A 448 10.89 1.64 -6.40
CA LEU A 448 10.72 0.22 -6.68
C LEU A 448 11.80 -0.62 -5.99
N TYR A 449 11.39 -1.62 -5.23
CA TYR A 449 12.26 -2.61 -4.60
C TYR A 449 12.36 -3.84 -5.50
N THR A 450 13.58 -4.29 -5.75
CA THR A 450 13.84 -5.47 -6.59
C THR A 450 13.53 -6.74 -5.83
N VAL A 451 12.86 -7.67 -6.52
CA VAL A 451 12.62 -9.02 -6.05
C VAL A 451 13.80 -9.90 -6.44
N ASP A 452 14.33 -10.65 -5.48
CA ASP A 452 15.35 -11.65 -5.76
C ASP A 452 14.73 -12.89 -6.41
N ASN A 453 15.03 -13.08 -7.69
CA ASN A 453 14.58 -14.22 -8.50
C ASN A 453 15.72 -15.21 -8.82
N CYS A 454 16.87 -15.14 -8.15
CA CYS A 454 18.06 -15.92 -8.52
C CYS A 454 18.00 -17.40 -8.15
N ALA A 455 17.16 -17.79 -7.17
CA ALA A 455 17.13 -19.14 -6.59
C ALA A 455 15.73 -19.79 -6.65
N CYS A 456 15.00 -19.53 -7.73
CA CYS A 456 13.66 -20.02 -8.02
C CYS A 456 13.72 -21.07 -9.14
#